data_AF-A0A5E4BI97-F1
#
_entry.id   AF-A0A5E4BI97-F1
#
_cell.length_a   1.000
_cell.length_b   1.000
_cell.length_c   1.000
_cell.angle_alpha   90.00
_cell.angle_beta   90.00
_cell.angle_gamma   90.00
#
_symmetry.space_group_name_H-M   'P 1'
#
loop_
_entity.id
_entity.type
_entity.pdbx_description
1 polymer ?
#
loop_
_entity_poly.entity_id
_entity_poly.type
_entity_poly.pdbx_seq_one_letter_code
_entity_poly.pdbx_strand_id
1 'polypeptide(L)'
;MDEGYRVATGVLDQGLSLGSNNTFLPCLVGWINRFFFWLLFTRKKENSNLSHKIFTYECRFKQHVQDWAIPREKTKEALLELKAMLEAHPKVVAHYPVEVRFTRGDDILLSPCFQRDSCYMNIIMYRPYGKDVPRLDYWLAYETIMKKFGGRPHWAKAHNCTRKDFEKMYPAFPKFCAIREKLDPIGMFLNSYLEKVFY
;
A
#
# COMPACT_ATOMS: atom_id res chain seq x y z
N MET A 1 7.72 22.32 17.53
CA MET A 1 8.68 21.20 17.42
C MET A 1 8.25 20.40 16.21
N ASP A 2 8.90 20.64 15.08
CA ASP A 2 8.45 20.23 13.74
C ASP A 2 8.73 18.75 13.47
N GLU A 3 7.68 17.93 13.45
CA GLU A 3 7.72 16.60 12.86
C GLU A 3 7.49 16.73 11.34
N GLY A 4 8.60 16.80 10.59
CA GLY A 4 8.59 16.86 9.14
C GLY A 4 8.08 15.58 8.51
N TYR A 5 6.84 15.61 8.00
CA TYR A 5 6.31 14.60 7.08
C TYR A 5 7.10 14.63 5.77
N ARG A 6 7.96 13.62 5.56
CA ARG A 6 8.67 13.42 4.29
C ARG A 6 7.76 12.68 3.33
N VAL A 7 6.99 13.43 2.55
CA VAL A 7 6.33 12.89 1.35
C VAL A 7 7.20 13.26 0.16
N ALA A 8 7.84 12.26 -0.46
CA ALA A 8 8.56 12.45 -1.73
C ALA A 8 7.52 12.56 -2.86
N THR A 9 6.89 13.73 -3.00
CA THR A 9 5.95 14.01 -4.08
C THR A 9 6.66 14.68 -5.24
N GLY A 10 6.58 14.00 -6.38
CA GLY A 10 6.59 14.66 -7.67
C GLY A 10 7.83 14.39 -8.51
N VAL A 11 8.02 13.16 -8.97
CA VAL A 11 8.48 12.89 -10.33
C VAL A 11 7.99 11.53 -10.85
N LEU A 12 6.71 11.44 -11.21
CA LEU A 12 6.19 10.23 -11.88
C LEU A 12 5.94 10.43 -13.38
N ASP A 13 5.78 11.68 -13.84
CA ASP A 13 5.36 11.93 -15.24
C ASP A 13 6.50 11.75 -16.26
N GLN A 14 7.75 12.05 -15.89
CA GLN A 14 8.91 11.90 -16.81
C GLN A 14 9.60 10.54 -16.71
N GLY A 15 9.34 9.78 -15.64
CA GLY A 15 9.85 8.43 -15.37
C GLY A 15 9.42 7.35 -16.39
N LEU A 16 8.23 7.52 -16.96
CA LEU A 16 7.45 6.38 -17.43
C LEU A 16 7.14 6.39 -18.92
N SER A 17 7.55 7.42 -19.68
CA SER A 17 7.64 7.29 -21.14
C SER A 17 8.58 6.14 -21.56
N LEU A 18 9.46 5.68 -20.65
CA LEU A 18 10.33 4.51 -20.80
C LEU A 18 9.76 3.23 -20.16
N GLY A 19 8.74 3.34 -19.30
CA GLY A 19 8.08 2.19 -18.65
C GLY A 19 7.27 1.33 -19.62
N SER A 20 6.90 1.88 -20.78
CA SER A 20 6.27 1.17 -21.89
C SER A 20 7.20 0.17 -22.59
N ASN A 21 8.51 0.42 -22.59
CA ASN A 21 9.51 -0.47 -23.19
C ASN A 21 10.01 -1.56 -22.22
N ASN A 22 9.74 -1.40 -20.91
CA ASN A 22 10.23 -2.33 -19.88
C ASN A 22 9.59 -3.73 -19.94
N THR A 23 8.46 -3.89 -20.64
CA THR A 23 7.88 -5.22 -20.89
C THR A 23 8.64 -5.98 -21.99
N PHE A 24 9.33 -5.27 -22.89
CA PHE A 24 10.05 -5.87 -24.02
C PHE A 24 11.52 -6.18 -23.71
N LEU A 25 12.16 -5.42 -22.80
CA LEU A 25 13.57 -5.63 -22.39
C LEU A 25 13.73 -5.52 -20.86
N PRO A 26 13.34 -6.56 -20.09
CA PRO A 26 13.36 -6.53 -18.62
C PRO A 26 14.76 -6.31 -18.01
N CYS A 27 15.82 -6.66 -18.74
CA CYS A 27 17.21 -6.47 -18.31
C CYS A 27 17.62 -4.99 -18.15
N LEU A 28 16.90 -4.07 -18.81
CA LEU A 28 17.19 -2.63 -18.75
C LEU A 28 16.53 -1.93 -17.56
N VAL A 29 15.54 -2.56 -16.91
CA VAL A 29 14.76 -1.97 -15.80
C VAL A 29 15.66 -1.43 -14.70
N GLY A 30 16.70 -2.19 -14.32
CA GLY A 30 17.62 -1.79 -13.25
C GLY A 30 18.43 -0.54 -13.58
N TRP A 31 18.93 -0.44 -14.82
CA TRP A 31 19.68 0.74 -15.29
C TRP A 31 18.78 1.96 -15.41
N ILE A 32 17.58 1.78 -15.98
CA ILE A 32 16.56 2.83 -16.11
C ILE A 32 16.21 3.38 -14.73
N ASN A 33 15.93 2.51 -13.76
CA ASN A 33 15.58 2.92 -12.40
C ASN A 33 16.72 3.68 -11.71
N ARG A 34 17.97 3.22 -11.85
CA ARG A 34 19.15 3.91 -11.29
C ARG A 34 19.33 5.30 -11.90
N PHE A 35 19.19 5.41 -13.23
CA PHE A 35 19.29 6.68 -13.93
C PHE A 35 18.18 7.64 -13.51
N PHE A 36 16.93 7.17 -13.44
CA PHE A 36 15.81 7.99 -12.96
C PHE A 36 16.00 8.41 -11.52
N PHE A 37 16.43 7.51 -10.64
CA PHE A 37 16.69 7.87 -9.25
C PHE A 37 17.76 8.95 -9.14
N TRP A 38 18.85 8.78 -9.90
CA TRP A 38 19.93 9.77 -9.97
C TRP A 38 19.45 11.12 -10.49
N LEU A 39 18.69 11.14 -11.58
CA LEU A 39 18.21 12.38 -12.20
C LEU A 39 17.26 13.16 -11.29
N LEU A 40 16.42 12.45 -10.54
CA LEU A 40 15.22 13.02 -9.91
C LEU A 40 15.31 13.19 -8.39
N PHE A 41 16.15 12.40 -7.73
CA PHE A 41 16.19 12.32 -6.26
C PHE A 41 17.56 12.63 -5.66
N THR A 42 18.56 13.03 -6.46
CA THR A 42 19.90 13.40 -5.95
C THR A 42 19.96 14.77 -5.29
N ARG A 43 19.03 15.68 -5.62
CA ARG A 43 18.99 17.02 -5.05
C ARG A 43 17.88 17.14 -4.03
N LYS A 44 18.18 17.76 -2.89
CA LYS A 44 17.15 18.18 -1.93
C LYS A 44 16.23 19.18 -2.64
N LYS A 45 14.94 18.89 -2.65
CA LYS A 45 13.90 19.81 -3.10
C LYS A 45 13.07 20.23 -1.89
N GLU A 46 12.74 21.51 -1.83
CA GLU A 46 11.91 22.08 -0.79
C GLU A 46 10.80 22.90 -1.45
N ASN A 47 9.58 22.78 -0.94
CA ASN A 47 8.42 23.51 -1.42
C ASN A 47 7.56 23.86 -0.22
N SER A 48 7.16 25.13 -0.12
CA SER A 48 6.30 25.64 0.95
C SER A 48 5.07 26.28 0.34
N ASN A 49 3.89 25.79 0.72
CA ASN A 49 2.61 26.29 0.24
C ASN A 49 1.48 25.84 1.18
N LEU A 50 0.24 26.22 0.87
CA LEU A 50 -0.95 25.71 1.55
C LEU A 50 -1.03 24.18 1.45
N SER A 51 -1.51 23.54 2.52
CA SER A 51 -1.54 22.08 2.66
C SER A 51 -2.12 21.36 1.45
N HIS A 52 -3.29 21.77 0.97
CA HIS A 52 -3.93 21.14 -0.19
C HIS A 52 -3.10 21.29 -1.47
N LYS A 53 -2.29 22.35 -1.63
CA LYS A 53 -1.39 22.53 -2.79
C LYS A 53 -0.11 21.68 -2.69
N ILE A 54 0.21 21.18 -1.50
CA ILE A 54 1.38 20.32 -1.26
C ILE A 54 1.00 18.83 -1.23
N PHE A 55 -0.16 18.49 -0.66
CA PHE A 55 -0.56 17.10 -0.43
C PHE A 55 -1.37 16.47 -1.56
N THR A 56 -1.88 17.25 -2.52
CA THR A 56 -2.58 16.69 -3.68
C THR A 56 -1.62 16.46 -4.84
N TYR A 57 -1.78 15.34 -5.53
CA TYR A 57 -1.13 15.11 -6.82
C TYR A 57 -2.09 14.38 -7.75
N GLU A 58 -1.94 14.62 -9.05
CA GLU A 58 -2.70 13.89 -10.06
C GLU A 58 -2.08 12.51 -10.29
N CYS A 59 -2.82 11.46 -9.95
CA CYS A 59 -2.43 10.09 -10.29
C CYS A 59 -2.92 9.76 -11.70
N ARG A 60 -2.09 10.08 -12.71
CA ARG A 60 -2.44 9.95 -14.15
C ARG A 60 -2.42 8.51 -14.68
N PHE A 61 -2.04 7.55 -13.84
CA PHE A 61 -1.68 6.19 -14.27
C PHE A 61 -2.49 5.12 -13.55
N LYS A 62 -2.97 4.13 -14.30
CA LYS A 62 -3.64 2.95 -13.73
C LYS A 62 -2.60 2.04 -13.07
N GLN A 63 -2.91 1.58 -11.87
CA GLN A 63 -2.00 0.79 -11.04
C GLN A 63 -2.78 -0.29 -10.31
N HIS A 64 -2.14 -1.43 -10.08
CA HIS A 64 -2.52 -2.34 -8.99
C HIS A 64 -1.81 -1.90 -7.72
N VAL A 65 -2.55 -1.85 -6.63
CA VAL A 65 -2.06 -1.32 -5.35
C VAL A 65 -2.51 -2.23 -4.23
N GLN A 66 -1.58 -2.60 -3.35
CA GLN A 66 -1.87 -3.29 -2.09
C GLN A 66 -1.21 -2.54 -0.95
N ASP A 67 -2.00 -2.17 0.05
CA ASP A 67 -1.55 -1.32 1.16
C ASP A 67 -2.00 -1.93 2.48
N TRP A 68 -1.08 -2.03 3.42
CA TRP A 68 -1.30 -2.64 4.73
C TRP A 68 -0.63 -1.82 5.82
N ALA A 69 -1.31 -1.70 6.96
CA ALA A 69 -0.77 -1.07 8.15
C ALA A 69 -0.25 -2.13 9.14
N ILE A 70 1.04 -2.06 9.49
CA ILE A 70 1.68 -2.89 10.52
C ILE A 70 2.04 -2.03 11.75
N PRO A 71 2.34 -2.61 12.93
CA PRO A 71 2.86 -1.83 14.05
C PRO A 71 4.13 -1.09 13.65
N ARG A 72 4.24 0.19 14.02
CA ARG A 72 5.34 1.08 13.61
C ARG A 72 6.72 0.45 13.85
N GLU A 73 6.91 -0.20 15.00
CA GLU A 73 8.15 -0.84 15.42
C GLU A 73 8.57 -2.02 14.53
N LYS A 74 7.63 -2.64 13.82
CA LYS A 74 7.87 -3.78 12.91
C LYS A 74 8.28 -3.38 11.50
N THR A 75 8.30 -2.09 11.18
CA THR A 75 8.60 -1.57 9.83
C THR A 75 9.92 -2.08 9.27
N LYS A 76 11.01 -2.01 10.05
CA LYS A 76 12.33 -2.44 9.59
C LYS A 76 12.37 -3.93 9.27
N GLU A 77 11.82 -4.75 10.17
CA GLU A 77 11.78 -6.21 10.03
C GLU A 77 10.98 -6.60 8.77
N ALA A 78 9.82 -5.99 8.56
CA ALA A 78 8.96 -6.26 7.40
C ALA A 78 9.61 -5.86 6.06
N LEU A 79 10.27 -4.70 6.00
CA LEU A 79 10.99 -4.26 4.78
C LEU A 79 12.16 -5.18 4.43
N LEU A 80 12.94 -5.60 5.44
CA LEU A 80 14.07 -6.51 5.23
C LEU A 80 13.60 -7.89 4.80
N GLU A 81 12.51 -8.40 5.35
CA GLU A 81 11.92 -9.67 4.95
C GLU A 81 11.36 -9.62 3.52
N LEU A 82 10.69 -8.52 3.15
CA LEU A 82 10.23 -8.32 1.78
C LEU A 82 11.41 -8.26 0.79
N LYS A 83 12.48 -7.56 1.16
CA LYS A 83 13.72 -7.52 0.36
C LYS A 83 14.31 -8.91 0.18
N ALA A 84 14.49 -9.65 1.26
CA ALA A 84 15.05 -11.00 1.22
C ALA A 84 14.18 -11.96 0.39
N MET A 85 12.86 -11.84 0.49
CA MET A 85 11.92 -12.61 -0.32
C MET A 85 12.12 -12.32 -1.81
N LEU A 86 12.23 -11.06 -2.21
CA LEU A 86 12.46 -10.69 -3.61
C LEU A 86 13.84 -11.15 -4.12
N GLU A 87 14.89 -11.06 -3.29
CA GLU A 87 16.24 -11.52 -3.63
C GLU A 87 16.30 -13.05 -3.80
N ALA A 88 15.55 -13.80 -3.01
CA ALA A 88 15.45 -15.26 -3.12
C ALA A 88 14.60 -15.73 -4.31
N HIS A 89 13.73 -14.87 -4.85
CA HIS A 89 12.78 -15.23 -5.92
C HIS A 89 12.94 -14.30 -7.13
N PRO A 90 14.01 -14.45 -7.94
CA PRO A 90 14.32 -13.53 -9.04
C PRO A 90 13.25 -13.47 -10.16
N LYS A 91 12.30 -14.42 -10.17
CA LYS A 91 11.15 -14.41 -11.09
C LYS A 91 10.02 -13.48 -10.61
N VAL A 92 9.99 -13.09 -9.34
CA VAL A 92 9.01 -12.17 -8.77
C VAL A 92 9.49 -10.74 -9.04
N VAL A 93 8.78 -10.04 -9.92
CA VAL A 93 9.20 -8.71 -10.39
C VAL A 93 8.49 -7.61 -9.59
N ALA A 94 9.27 -6.83 -8.83
CA ALA A 94 8.84 -5.58 -8.21
C ALA A 94 9.48 -4.39 -8.96
N HIS A 95 8.73 -3.79 -9.89
CA HIS A 95 9.24 -2.72 -10.75
C HIS A 95 8.92 -1.29 -10.27
N TYR A 96 8.23 -1.16 -9.14
CA TYR A 96 7.87 0.12 -8.54
C TYR A 96 8.35 0.19 -7.08
N PRO A 97 8.73 1.37 -6.56
CA PRO A 97 9.13 1.53 -5.17
C PRO A 97 8.05 1.08 -4.17
N VAL A 98 8.49 0.56 -3.02
CA VAL A 98 7.63 0.37 -1.85
C VAL A 98 7.42 1.72 -1.19
N GLU A 99 6.16 2.13 -1.04
CA GLU A 99 5.83 3.37 -0.34
C GLU A 99 5.62 3.09 1.15
N VAL A 100 6.13 3.98 2.00
CA VAL A 100 6.10 3.82 3.46
C VAL A 100 5.57 5.11 4.09
N ARG A 101 4.54 5.01 4.92
CA ARG A 101 3.92 6.16 5.59
C ARG A 101 3.60 5.80 7.05
N PHE A 102 3.79 6.74 7.96
CA PHE A 102 3.52 6.54 9.38
C PHE A 102 2.29 7.33 9.80
N THR A 103 1.45 6.71 10.63
CA THR A 103 0.24 7.30 11.18
C THR A 103 0.14 6.96 12.66
N ARG A 104 -0.31 7.91 13.47
CA ARG A 104 -0.56 7.69 14.90
C ARG A 104 -1.75 6.77 15.11
N GLY A 105 -1.79 6.12 16.27
CA GLY A 105 -2.95 5.35 16.68
C GLY A 105 -4.21 6.20 16.86
N ASP A 106 -5.36 5.59 16.63
CA ASP A 106 -6.68 6.21 16.79
C ASP A 106 -7.67 5.31 17.56
N ASP A 107 -8.90 5.78 17.76
CA ASP A 107 -10.00 5.07 18.41
C ASP A 107 -11.15 4.72 17.45
N ILE A 108 -10.91 4.77 16.13
CA ILE A 108 -11.89 4.44 15.10
C ILE A 108 -11.99 2.92 14.95
N LEU A 109 -13.16 2.34 15.22
CA LEU A 109 -13.36 0.89 15.43
C LEU A 109 -12.74 -0.02 14.34
N LEU A 110 -12.78 0.40 13.08
CA LEU A 110 -12.22 -0.35 11.94
C LEU A 110 -10.99 0.30 11.31
N SER A 111 -10.39 1.33 11.93
CA SER A 111 -9.16 1.90 11.37
C SER A 111 -8.01 0.90 11.45
N PRO A 112 -7.22 0.72 10.38
CA PRO A 112 -5.98 -0.06 10.45
C PRO A 112 -4.99 0.42 11.54
N CYS A 113 -5.16 1.66 12.03
CA CYS A 113 -4.39 2.27 13.11
C CYS A 113 -5.06 2.20 14.49
N PHE A 114 -6.20 1.50 14.64
CA PHE A 114 -6.93 1.41 15.90
C PHE A 114 -6.03 0.96 17.05
N GLN A 115 -5.90 1.84 18.05
CA GLN A 115 -5.17 1.70 19.31
C GLN A 115 -3.66 1.40 19.16
N ARG A 116 -3.05 1.73 18.02
CA ARG A 116 -1.60 1.56 17.82
C ARG A 116 -1.02 2.50 16.76
N ASP A 117 0.16 3.03 17.04
CA ASP A 117 0.96 3.71 16.01
C ASP A 117 1.32 2.70 14.91
N SER A 118 1.07 3.09 13.66
CA SER A 118 1.16 2.17 12.53
C SER A 118 2.01 2.72 11.40
N CYS A 119 2.53 1.80 10.61
CA CYS A 119 3.22 2.06 9.36
C CYS A 119 2.43 1.42 8.22
N TYR A 120 1.93 2.25 7.32
CA TYR A 120 1.41 1.82 6.03
C TYR A 120 2.60 1.50 5.11
N MET A 121 2.68 0.25 4.69
CA MET A 121 3.59 -0.21 3.65
C MET A 121 2.76 -0.53 2.41
N ASN A 122 3.10 0.03 1.26
CA ASN A 122 2.31 -0.12 0.04
C ASN A 122 3.19 -0.64 -1.11
N ILE A 123 2.70 -1.65 -1.82
CA ILE A 123 3.29 -2.15 -3.07
C ILE A 123 2.43 -1.79 -4.26
N ILE A 124 3.08 -1.39 -5.34
CA ILE A 124 2.44 -0.89 -6.56
C ILE A 124 2.97 -1.67 -7.75
N MET A 125 2.08 -1.98 -8.71
CA MET A 125 2.46 -2.41 -10.04
C MET A 125 1.71 -1.58 -11.08
N TYR A 126 2.47 -0.89 -11.94
CA TYR A 126 1.94 -0.13 -13.06
C TYR A 126 1.21 -1.04 -14.07
N ARG A 127 0.11 -0.55 -14.66
CA ARG A 127 -0.66 -1.19 -15.73
C ARG A 127 -0.43 -0.47 -17.06
N PRO A 128 0.67 -0.77 -17.79
CA PRO A 128 0.97 -0.10 -19.05
C PRO A 128 -0.15 -0.32 -20.06
N TYR A 129 -0.67 0.77 -20.63
CA TYR A 129 -1.75 0.72 -21.63
C TYR A 129 -3.00 -0.04 -21.16
N GLY A 130 -3.24 -0.09 -19.83
CA GLY A 130 -4.35 -0.84 -19.24
C GLY A 130 -4.19 -2.36 -19.24
N LYS A 131 -3.02 -2.89 -19.60
CA LYS A 131 -2.73 -4.33 -19.56
C LYS A 131 -2.57 -4.81 -18.12
N ASP A 132 -3.07 -6.01 -17.87
CA ASP A 132 -2.78 -6.72 -16.63
C ASP A 132 -1.39 -7.34 -16.68
N VAL A 133 -0.68 -7.22 -15.58
CA VAL A 133 0.67 -7.75 -15.40
C VAL A 133 0.62 -8.92 -14.40
N PRO A 134 1.38 -10.01 -14.63
CA PRO A 134 1.49 -11.08 -13.64
C PRO A 134 1.98 -10.52 -12.30
N ARG A 135 1.12 -10.60 -11.28
CA ARG A 135 1.37 -9.97 -9.97
C ARG A 135 1.10 -10.87 -8.77
N LEU A 136 0.48 -12.03 -9.00
CA LEU A 136 -0.12 -12.83 -7.94
C LEU A 136 0.91 -13.31 -6.92
N ASP A 137 2.05 -13.82 -7.39
CA ASP A 137 3.13 -14.30 -6.51
C ASP A 137 3.67 -13.18 -5.62
N TYR A 138 3.86 -11.98 -6.18
CA TYR A 138 4.30 -10.81 -5.41
C TYR A 138 3.25 -10.40 -4.37
N TRP A 139 1.98 -10.36 -4.76
CA TRP A 139 0.84 -10.01 -3.87
C TRP A 139 0.71 -10.99 -2.71
N LEU A 140 0.79 -12.30 -2.99
CA LEU A 140 0.63 -13.33 -1.96
C LEU A 140 1.82 -13.34 -1.00
N ALA A 141 3.04 -13.19 -1.53
CA ALA A 141 4.23 -13.12 -0.69
C ALA A 141 4.21 -11.89 0.21
N TYR A 142 3.90 -10.72 -0.34
CA TYR A 142 3.75 -9.49 0.44
C TYR A 142 2.62 -9.61 1.47
N GLU A 143 1.43 -10.12 1.09
CA GLU A 143 0.30 -10.29 2.02
C GLU A 143 0.66 -11.23 3.18
N THR A 144 1.40 -12.30 2.90
CA THR A 144 1.90 -13.23 3.92
C THR A 144 2.81 -12.53 4.91
N ILE A 145 3.76 -11.71 4.42
CA ILE A 145 4.68 -10.93 5.26
C ILE A 145 3.88 -9.92 6.11
N MET A 146 2.94 -9.18 5.52
CA MET A 146 2.13 -8.22 6.27
C MET A 146 1.32 -8.89 7.37
N LYS A 147 0.67 -10.03 7.09
CA LYS A 147 -0.05 -10.82 8.10
C LYS A 147 0.87 -11.29 9.23
N LYS A 148 2.07 -11.78 8.91
CA LYS A 148 3.08 -12.22 9.89
C LYS A 148 3.42 -11.11 10.90
N PHE A 149 3.51 -9.86 10.44
CA PHE A 149 3.82 -8.71 11.30
C PHE A 149 2.59 -8.04 11.93
N GLY A 150 1.44 -8.74 12.00
CA GLY A 150 0.23 -8.18 12.60
C GLY A 150 -0.39 -7.06 11.77
N GLY A 151 -0.29 -7.17 10.45
CA GLY A 151 -0.81 -6.21 9.50
C GLY A 151 -2.34 -6.18 9.45
N ARG A 152 -2.87 -5.01 9.14
CA ARG A 152 -4.28 -4.76 8.85
C ARG A 152 -4.41 -4.17 7.44
N PRO A 153 -5.21 -4.75 6.54
CA PRO A 153 -5.30 -4.26 5.17
C PRO A 153 -5.96 -2.89 5.12
N HIS A 154 -5.55 -2.06 4.18
CA HIS A 154 -6.26 -0.82 3.86
C HIS A 154 -7.59 -1.16 3.15
N TRP A 155 -8.73 -0.76 3.73
CA TRP A 155 -10.07 -1.08 3.22
C TRP A 155 -10.32 -0.74 1.75
N ALA A 156 -9.75 0.37 1.27
CA ALA A 156 -9.86 0.77 -0.14
C ALA A 156 -8.96 -0.03 -1.13
N LYS A 157 -8.23 -1.06 -0.68
CA LYS A 157 -7.28 -1.84 -1.49
C LYS A 157 -7.59 -3.33 -1.43
N ALA A 158 -7.10 -4.06 -2.43
CA ALA A 158 -7.35 -5.49 -2.55
C ALA A 158 -6.63 -6.29 -1.45
N HIS A 159 -7.30 -7.31 -0.91
CA HIS A 159 -6.74 -8.27 0.04
C HIS A 159 -7.59 -9.55 0.05
N ASN A 160 -7.03 -10.64 0.56
CA ASN A 160 -7.73 -11.92 0.69
C ASN A 160 -8.18 -12.23 2.13
N CYS A 161 -8.27 -11.22 3.00
CA CYS A 161 -8.78 -11.38 4.36
C CYS A 161 -10.24 -11.83 4.39
N THR A 162 -10.52 -12.76 5.29
CA THR A 162 -11.84 -13.28 5.63
C THR A 162 -12.40 -12.58 6.85
N ARG A 163 -13.70 -12.76 7.14
CA ARG A 163 -14.32 -12.35 8.40
C ARG A 163 -13.51 -12.78 9.64
N LYS A 164 -13.07 -14.04 9.69
CA LYS A 164 -12.27 -14.58 10.79
C LYS A 164 -10.92 -13.88 10.95
N ASP A 165 -10.32 -13.43 9.85
CA ASP A 165 -9.11 -12.62 9.90
C ASP A 165 -9.41 -11.25 10.52
N PHE A 166 -10.52 -10.62 10.12
CA PHE A 166 -10.93 -9.32 10.64
C PHE A 166 -11.30 -9.35 12.14
N GLU A 167 -11.98 -10.39 12.60
CA GLU A 167 -12.28 -10.61 14.02
C GLU A 167 -11.00 -10.69 14.87
N LYS A 168 -9.91 -11.26 14.32
CA LYS A 168 -8.60 -11.31 14.99
C LYS A 168 -7.85 -9.98 14.89
N MET A 169 -7.93 -9.31 13.75
CA MET A 169 -7.21 -8.07 13.47
C MET A 169 -7.75 -6.89 14.28
N TYR A 170 -9.07 -6.84 14.49
CA TYR A 170 -9.78 -5.70 15.05
C TYR A 170 -10.55 -6.11 16.32
N PRO A 171 -10.05 -5.78 17.53
CA PRO A 171 -10.76 -6.07 18.78
C PRO A 171 -12.17 -5.48 18.85
N ALA A 172 -12.40 -4.36 18.16
CA ALA A 172 -13.69 -3.69 18.09
C ALA A 172 -14.62 -4.22 16.98
N PHE A 173 -14.22 -5.24 16.22
CA PHE A 173 -15.01 -5.77 15.11
C PHE A 173 -16.42 -6.24 15.52
N PRO A 174 -16.61 -7.00 16.62
CA PRO A 174 -17.96 -7.40 17.04
C PRO A 174 -18.84 -6.21 17.40
N LYS A 175 -18.26 -5.19 18.04
CA LYS A 175 -18.96 -3.95 18.38
C LYS A 175 -19.40 -3.20 17.12
N PHE A 176 -18.53 -3.11 16.11
CA PHE A 176 -18.89 -2.50 14.83
C PHE A 176 -20.02 -3.27 14.14
N CYS A 177 -19.94 -4.60 14.07
CA CYS A 177 -20.98 -5.43 13.48
C CYS A 177 -22.35 -5.21 14.14
N ALA A 178 -22.40 -5.17 15.48
CA ALA A 178 -23.64 -4.92 16.22
C ALA A 178 -24.22 -3.52 15.93
N ILE A 179 -23.38 -2.49 15.80
CA ILE A 179 -23.82 -1.14 15.41
C ILE A 179 -24.36 -1.15 13.98
N ARG A 180 -23.64 -1.77 13.04
CA ARG A 180 -24.06 -1.87 11.63
C ARG A 180 -25.41 -2.56 11.51
N GLU A 181 -25.62 -3.68 12.18
CA GLU A 181 -26.89 -4.43 12.16
C GLU A 181 -28.06 -3.63 12.73
N LYS A 182 -27.81 -2.79 13.74
CA LYS A 182 -28.83 -1.89 14.30
C LYS A 182 -29.20 -0.76 13.32
N LEU A 183 -28.23 -0.24 12.58
CA LEU A 183 -28.42 0.90 11.67
C LEU A 183 -28.92 0.49 10.27
N ASP A 184 -28.58 -0.71 9.83
CA ASP A 184 -28.96 -1.25 8.52
C ASP A 184 -29.43 -2.72 8.64
N PRO A 185 -30.60 -2.96 9.25
CA PRO A 185 -31.09 -4.31 9.57
C PRO A 185 -31.40 -5.15 8.33
N ILE A 186 -31.66 -4.52 7.19
CA ILE A 186 -31.94 -5.19 5.91
C ILE A 186 -30.72 -5.27 4.99
N GLY A 187 -29.59 -4.68 5.39
CA GLY A 187 -28.34 -4.73 4.61
C GLY A 187 -28.35 -3.91 3.32
N MET A 188 -29.10 -2.81 3.27
CA MET A 188 -29.23 -1.95 2.08
C MET A 188 -27.88 -1.38 1.60
N PHE A 189 -26.92 -1.16 2.52
CA PHE A 189 -25.62 -0.57 2.20
C PHE A 189 -24.51 -1.61 2.01
N LEU A 190 -24.86 -2.89 1.93
CA LEU A 190 -23.90 -3.95 1.66
C LEU A 190 -23.61 -4.09 0.17
N ASN A 191 -22.40 -4.56 -0.12
CA ASN A 191 -22.02 -5.07 -1.43
C ASN A 191 -21.40 -6.45 -1.24
N SER A 192 -21.14 -7.18 -2.33
CA SER A 192 -20.60 -8.55 -2.27
C SER A 192 -19.26 -8.68 -1.55
N TYR A 193 -18.50 -7.59 -1.41
CA TYR A 193 -17.29 -7.58 -0.60
C TYR A 193 -17.64 -7.46 0.89
N LEU A 194 -18.47 -6.48 1.27
CA LEU A 194 -18.88 -6.26 2.65
C LEU A 194 -19.69 -7.43 3.21
N GLU A 195 -20.46 -8.12 2.38
CA GLU A 195 -21.13 -9.38 2.74
C GLU A 195 -20.10 -10.41 3.22
N LYS A 196 -19.03 -10.66 2.46
CA LYS A 196 -17.95 -11.59 2.84
C LYS A 196 -17.18 -11.16 4.09
N VAL A 197 -17.14 -9.86 4.37
CA VAL A 197 -16.48 -9.33 5.56
C VAL A 197 -17.36 -9.52 6.80
N PHE A 198 -18.66 -9.26 6.70
CA PHE A 198 -19.56 -9.19 7.85
C PHE A 198 -20.46 -10.41 8.06
N TYR A 199 -20.56 -11.33 7.08
CA TYR A 199 -21.35 -12.56 7.13
C TYR A 199 -20.45 -13.76 6.88
#